data_AF-A0A660VK57-F1
#
_entry.id   AF-A0A660VK57-F1
#
_cell.length_a   1.000
_cell.length_b   1.000
_cell.length_c   1.000
_cell.angle_alpha   90.00
_cell.angle_beta   90.00
_cell.angle_gamma   90.00
#
_symmetry.space_group_name_H-M   'P 1'
#
loop_
_entity.id
_entity.type
_entity.pdbx_description
1 polymer ?
#
loop_
_entity_poly.entity_id
_entity_poly.type
_entity_poly.pdbx_seq_one_letter_code
_entity_poly.pdbx_strand_id
1 'polypeptide(L)'
;MRFVSVVLWLRLHIAERLGAVRASRLLQQFGDVEKIFAADAMEIAKAAGVSVRVARRLLSDETKERAQKVLEEANGCGAQVIYPTHRFWPPQFVALSDAPV
;
A
#
# COMPACT_ATOMS: atom_id res chain seq x y z
N MET A 1 19.62 -6.10 -3.08
CA MET A 1 18.19 -6.21 -2.70
C MET A 1 17.77 -4.88 -2.11
N ARG A 2 16.76 -4.21 -2.69
CA ARG A 2 16.10 -3.09 -1.99
C ARG A 2 15.16 -3.70 -0.95
N PHE A 3 15.32 -3.34 0.31
CA PHE A 3 14.41 -3.73 1.37
C PHE A 3 13.20 -2.81 1.28
N VAL A 4 12.18 -3.23 0.54
CA VAL A 4 10.91 -2.49 0.51
C VAL A 4 10.28 -2.57 1.89
N SER A 5 9.92 -1.41 2.46
CA SER A 5 9.35 -1.36 3.81
C SER A 5 7.92 -1.90 3.83
N VAL A 6 7.67 -2.93 4.65
CA VAL A 6 6.33 -3.51 4.93
C VAL A 6 5.32 -2.42 5.32
N VAL A 7 5.79 -1.37 5.99
CA VAL A 7 4.97 -0.23 6.38
C VAL A 7 4.37 0.47 5.16
N LEU A 8 5.09 0.58 4.04
CA LEU A 8 4.56 1.22 2.83
C LEU A 8 3.42 0.41 2.22
N TRP A 9 3.57 -0.92 2.18
CA TRP A 9 2.50 -1.83 1.76
C TRP A 9 1.27 -1.72 2.66
N LEU A 10 1.45 -1.74 3.98
CA LEU A 10 0.36 -1.55 4.93
C LEU A 10 -0.30 -0.18 4.78
N ARG A 11 0.46 0.90 4.61
CA ARG A 11 -0.10 2.24 4.35
C ARG A 11 -0.98 2.25 3.12
N LEU A 12 -0.54 1.61 2.03
CA LEU A 12 -1.31 1.49 0.80
C LEU A 12 -2.60 0.68 1.02
N HIS A 13 -2.52 -0.40 1.79
CA HIS A 13 -3.65 -1.29 2.10
C HIS A 13 -4.72 -0.63 2.97
N ILE A 14 -4.31 0.02 4.07
CA ILE A 14 -5.23 0.57 5.08
C ILE A 14 -5.76 1.97 4.73
N ALA A 15 -5.26 2.57 3.65
CA ALA A 15 -5.65 3.91 3.26
C ALA A 15 -7.15 3.99 2.96
N GLU A 16 -7.84 4.77 3.80
CA GLU A 16 -9.28 4.95 3.69
C GLU A 16 -9.66 5.49 2.31
N ARG A 17 -10.71 4.90 1.74
CA ARG A 17 -11.29 5.28 0.44
C ARG A 17 -10.37 5.04 -0.77
N LEU A 18 -9.21 4.41 -0.61
CA LEU A 18 -8.41 3.93 -1.73
C LEU A 18 -8.95 2.57 -2.22
N GLY A 19 -8.90 1.55 -1.37
CA GLY A 19 -9.29 0.18 -1.70
C GLY A 19 -8.33 -0.53 -2.66
N ALA A 20 -8.42 -1.86 -2.70
CA ALA A 20 -7.51 -2.74 -3.44
C ALA A 20 -7.38 -2.39 -4.93
N VAL A 21 -8.50 -2.15 -5.62
CA VAL A 21 -8.50 -1.84 -7.06
C VAL A 21 -7.68 -0.58 -7.38
N ARG A 22 -7.81 0.48 -6.57
CA ARG A 22 -7.07 1.73 -6.80
C ARG A 22 -5.61 1.61 -6.36
N ALA A 23 -5.34 0.87 -5.29
CA ALA A 23 -3.98 0.52 -4.89
C ALA A 23 -3.25 -0.24 -5.99
N SER A 24 -3.89 -1.24 -6.60
CA SER A 24 -3.36 -1.98 -7.75
C SER A 24 -3.09 -1.09 -8.96
N ARG A 25 -3.97 -0.12 -9.26
CA ARG A 25 -3.70 0.87 -10.32
C ARG A 25 -2.46 1.73 -10.02
N LEU A 26 -2.29 2.17 -8.78
CA LEU A 26 -1.09 2.90 -8.39
C LEU A 26 0.16 2.03 -8.58
N LEU A 27 0.12 0.76 -8.17
CA LEU A 27 1.24 -0.17 -8.38
C LEU A 27 1.53 -0.40 -9.86
N GLN A 28 0.51 -0.53 -10.71
CA GLN A 28 0.68 -0.66 -12.16
C GLN A 28 1.30 0.60 -12.78
N GLN A 29 0.90 1.80 -12.32
CA GLN A 29 1.35 3.06 -12.90
C GLN A 29 2.74 3.50 -12.41
N PHE A 30 3.03 3.33 -11.12
CA PHE A 30 4.31 3.72 -10.53
C PHE A 30 5.34 2.57 -10.56
N GLY A 31 4.88 1.32 -10.66
CA GLY A 31 5.69 0.11 -10.76
C GLY A 31 6.20 -0.45 -9.43
N ASP A 32 6.23 0.35 -8.37
CA ASP A 32 6.68 -0.06 -7.04
C ASP A 32 6.09 0.85 -5.95
N VAL A 33 5.90 0.31 -4.75
CA VAL A 33 5.32 1.03 -3.62
C VAL A 33 6.21 2.17 -3.15
N GLU A 34 7.54 2.04 -3.21
CA GLU A 34 8.45 3.14 -2.83
C GLU A 34 8.25 4.35 -3.73
N LYS A 35 8.03 4.12 -5.03
CA LYS A 35 7.78 5.17 -6.01
C LYS A 35 6.43 5.86 -5.78
N ILE A 36 5.40 5.13 -5.34
CA ILE A 36 4.12 5.73 -4.95
C ILE A 36 4.33 6.73 -3.81
N PHE A 37 5.09 6.36 -2.78
CA PHE A 37 5.31 7.22 -1.62
C PHE A 37 6.38 8.29 -1.82
N ALA A 38 7.13 8.25 -2.92
CA ALA A 38 8.04 9.32 -3.36
C ALA A 38 7.35 10.35 -4.28
N ALA A 39 6.19 10.00 -4.85
CA ALA A 39 5.41 10.87 -5.73
C ALA A 39 4.64 11.94 -4.95
N ASP A 40 4.25 13.00 -5.64
CA ASP A 40 3.42 14.03 -5.01
C ASP A 40 1.92 13.63 -4.94
N ALA A 41 1.17 14.33 -4.10
CA ALA A 41 -0.24 14.02 -3.89
C ALA A 41 -1.12 14.26 -5.14
N MET A 42 -0.74 15.15 -6.05
CA MET A 42 -1.46 15.40 -7.30
C MET A 42 -1.28 14.23 -8.27
N GLU A 43 -0.06 13.74 -8.42
CA GLU A 43 0.27 12.58 -9.25
C GLU A 43 -0.49 11.33 -8.78
N ILE A 44 -0.46 11.06 -7.47
CA ILE A 44 -1.20 9.94 -6.86
C ILE A 44 -2.70 10.10 -7.08
N ALA A 45 -3.25 11.30 -6.86
CA ALA A 45 -4.68 11.56 -7.03
C ALA A 45 -5.14 11.29 -8.46
N LYS A 46 -4.36 11.76 -9.45
CA LYS A 46 -4.62 11.54 -10.87
C LYS A 46 -4.54 10.06 -11.22
N ALA A 47 -3.51 9.36 -10.78
CA ALA A 47 -3.28 7.94 -11.07
C ALA A 47 -4.36 7.03 -10.47
N ALA A 48 -4.73 7.25 -9.20
CA ALA A 48 -5.74 6.45 -8.52
C ALA A 48 -7.18 6.86 -8.85
N GLY A 49 -7.39 8.00 -9.53
CA GLY A 49 -8.72 8.57 -9.74
C GLY A 49 -9.42 8.92 -8.42
N VAL A 50 -8.68 9.54 -7.49
CA VAL A 50 -9.18 9.97 -6.18
C VAL A 50 -8.99 11.47 -6.00
N SER A 51 -9.60 12.05 -4.97
CA SER A 51 -9.33 13.45 -4.63
C SER A 51 -7.92 13.61 -4.05
N VAL A 52 -7.34 14.79 -4.26
CA VAL A 52 -6.03 15.18 -3.67
C VAL A 52 -6.05 15.05 -2.15
N ARG A 53 -7.20 15.25 -1.50
CA ARG A 53 -7.37 15.03 -0.06
C ARG A 53 -7.10 13.57 0.33
N VAL A 54 -7.60 12.60 -0.44
CA VAL A 54 -7.33 11.16 -0.20
C VAL A 54 -5.86 10.85 -0.42
N ALA A 55 -5.23 11.39 -1.48
CA ALA A 55 -3.81 11.22 -1.72
C ALA A 55 -2.93 11.81 -0.59
N ARG A 56 -3.24 13.02 -0.11
CA ARG A 56 -2.57 13.62 1.05
C ARG A 56 -2.76 12.78 2.31
N ARG A 57 -3.94 12.20 2.51
CA ARG A 57 -4.21 11.30 3.65
C ARG A 57 -3.34 10.05 3.57
N LEU A 58 -3.22 9.42 2.40
CA LEU A 58 -2.32 8.29 2.17
C LEU A 58 -0.86 8.65 2.55
N LEU A 59 -0.41 9.83 2.15
CA LEU A 59 0.95 10.32 2.42
C LEU A 59 1.18 10.82 3.86
N SER A 60 0.13 11.05 4.65
CA SER A 60 0.26 11.62 6.00
C SER A 60 1.00 10.72 7.00
N ASP A 61 1.55 11.35 8.04
CA ASP A 61 2.19 10.67 9.17
C ASP A 61 1.17 9.83 9.96
N GLU A 62 -0.07 10.29 10.10
CA GLU A 62 -1.12 9.51 10.79
C GLU A 62 -1.36 8.14 10.13
N THR A 63 -1.40 8.08 8.79
CA THR A 63 -1.53 6.80 8.08
C THR A 63 -0.27 5.93 8.26
N LYS A 64 0.92 6.56 8.35
CA LYS A 64 2.18 5.86 8.60
C LYS A 64 2.21 5.26 10.01
N GLU A 65 1.84 6.02 11.03
CA GLU A 65 1.75 5.58 12.43
C GLU A 65 0.74 4.44 12.58
N ARG A 66 -0.42 4.55 11.94
CA ARG A 66 -1.41 3.48 11.95
C ARG A 66 -0.87 2.20 11.31
N ALA A 67 -0.16 2.29 10.19
CA ALA A 67 0.47 1.14 9.54
C ALA A 67 1.56 0.51 10.42
N GLN A 68 2.36 1.34 11.09
CA GLN A 68 3.38 0.89 12.03
C GLN A 68 2.76 0.13 13.21
N LYS A 69 1.68 0.67 13.79
CA LYS A 69 0.94 0.03 14.87
C LYS A 69 0.34 -1.32 14.45
N VAL A 70 -0.25 -1.41 13.26
CA VAL A 70 -0.77 -2.68 12.73
C VAL A 70 0.35 -3.71 12.55
N LEU A 71 1.53 -3.29 12.09
CA LEU A 71 2.68 -4.18 11.97
C LEU A 71 3.17 -4.67 13.33
N GLU A 72 3.22 -3.80 14.34
CA GLU A 72 3.59 -4.15 15.71
C GLU A 72 2.59 -5.12 16.34
N GLU A 73 1.29 -4.89 16.17
CA GLU A 73 0.23 -5.78 16.65
C GLU A 73 0.30 -7.16 15.98
N ALA A 74 0.49 -7.21 14.66
CA ALA A 74 0.65 -8.46 13.91
C ALA A 74 1.86 -9.25 14.41
N ASN A 75 3.01 -8.59 14.56
CA ASN A 75 4.22 -9.23 15.08
C ASN A 75 4.03 -9.71 16.53
N GLY A 76 3.33 -8.92 17.36
CA GLY A 76 3.06 -9.22 18.76
C GLY A 76 2.20 -10.48 18.98
N CYS A 77 1.37 -10.86 18.00
CA CYS A 77 0.60 -12.10 18.03
C CYS A 77 1.21 -13.25 17.20
N GLY A 78 2.45 -13.07 16.69
CA GLY A 78 3.13 -14.07 15.86
C GLY A 78 2.63 -14.14 14.42
N ALA A 79 1.82 -13.18 13.97
CA ALA A 79 1.42 -13.06 12.58
C ALA A 79 2.50 -12.35 11.75
N GLN A 80 2.52 -12.64 10.44
CA GLN A 80 3.42 -11.99 9.49
C GLN A 80 2.61 -11.32 8.39
N VAL A 81 2.94 -10.07 8.10
CA VAL A 81 2.39 -9.35 6.94
C VAL A 81 3.18 -9.76 5.69
N ILE A 82 2.47 -10.33 4.72
CA ILE A 82 2.99 -10.64 3.38
C ILE A 82 2.35 -9.69 2.36
N TYR A 83 3.07 -9.38 1.29
CA TYR A 83 2.71 -8.38 0.28
C TYR A 83 3.09 -8.89 -1.13
N PRO A 84 2.63 -8.26 -2.23
CA PRO A 84 2.77 -8.79 -3.59
C PRO A 84 4.18 -9.19 -4.04
N THR A 85 5.22 -8.51 -3.57
CA THR A 85 6.62 -8.82 -3.90
C THR A 85 7.30 -9.74 -2.87
N HIS A 86 6.58 -10.18 -1.85
CA HIS A 86 7.08 -11.12 -0.85
C HIS A 86 7.17 -12.54 -1.44
N ARG A 87 8.23 -13.28 -1.10
CA ARG A 87 8.49 -14.62 -1.67
C ARG A 87 7.39 -15.66 -1.41
N PHE A 88 6.57 -15.43 -0.40
CA PHE A 88 5.46 -16.30 -0.01
C PHE A 88 4.09 -15.75 -0.41
N TRP A 89 4.05 -14.73 -1.27
CA TRP A 89 2.80 -14.20 -1.80
C TRP A 89 2.05 -15.28 -2.60
N PRO A 90 0.77 -15.58 -2.29
CA PRO A 90 0.05 -16.61 -3.01
C PRO A 90 -0.20 -16.21 -4.47
N PRO A 91 0.23 -17.02 -5.45
CA PRO A 91 0.13 -16.67 -6.87
C PRO A 91 -1.32 -16.52 -7.34
N GLN A 92 -2.29 -17.12 -6.63
CA GLN A 92 -3.71 -17.03 -6.96
C GLN A 92 -4.25 -15.59 -6.87
N PHE A 93 -3.65 -14.74 -6.02
CA PHE A 93 -4.05 -13.34 -5.91
C PHE A 93 -3.74 -12.53 -7.18
N VAL A 94 -2.77 -12.94 -8.00
CA VAL A 94 -2.42 -12.22 -9.24
C VAL A 94 -3.59 -12.17 -10.23
N ALA A 95 -4.47 -13.17 -10.20
CA ALA A 95 -5.62 -13.26 -11.10
C ALA A 95 -6.86 -12.49 -10.60
N LEU A 96 -6.88 -12.00 -9.36
CA LEU A 96 -8.03 -11.33 -8.77
C LEU A 96 -7.99 -9.83 -9.05
N SER A 97 -9.11 -9.28 -9.52
CA SER A 97 -9.24 -7.85 -9.85
C SER A 97 -9.21 -6.94 -8.62
N ASP A 98 -9.49 -7.49 -7.45
CA ASP A 98 -9.53 -6.84 -6.14
C ASP A 98 -8.56 -7.48 -5.13
N ALA A 99 -7.50 -8.14 -5.62
CA ALA A 99 -6.49 -8.72 -4.74
C ALA A 99 -5.94 -7.71 -3.72
N PRO A 100 -5.67 -8.17 -2.48
CA PRO A 100 -5.00 -7.35 -1.50
C PRO A 100 -3.63 -6.90 -2.03
N VAL A 101 -3.24 -5.70 -1.62
CA VAL A 101 -1.87 -5.18 -1.74
C VAL A 101 -1.14 -5.29 -0.41
#